data_AF-A0A1I1PJ76-F1
#
_entry.id   AF-A0A1I1PJ76-F1
#
_cell.length_a   1.000
_cell.length_b   1.000
_cell.length_c   1.000
_cell.angle_alpha   90.00
_cell.angle_beta   90.00
_cell.angle_gamma   90.00
#
_symmetry.space_group_name_H-M   'P 1'
#
loop_
_entity.id
_entity.type
_entity.pdbx_description
1 polymer ?
#
loop_
_entity_poly.entity_id
_entity_poly.type
_entity_poly.pdbx_seq_one_letter_code
_entity_poly.pdbx_strand_id
1 'polypeptide(L)'
;MADARQSPVIALMTSLEYQGGAGARKHSLSDTLVAKAQDLLGKKAAGPEAARPEPAGPLRAAFGPVLRLMAQASGQSANDDLSLQRFLDRATALRLRLQQISHSADADAQARQMAQALFQGKGSELADTQSYAQLMAASLGSQWAGMGEALFVQPIAQATQTVLQPAQASLNDAWRQGIAMAWGRSFAGRYPFADSANDASLPELTRFLRPQTGLIGTFLGTQLAGVLALQGDQWIPTAGRGDAGGQSALAFDPAFLKAINTLQRVAAHMLVDGEPAYRFEIKPIPSPGLTDTLLTLDSQTLHYYNQQERWQAMRWPANLAQEPGTRLQWQAERAGTNKHYEFGGRWGWLRMLERAQIEPLDSATYQLTWQGIPDTRPAGLHDPAASDPDSLTPRAAKQPPPADMVYPLRYLMRTEVGQGPLEMLALRDFVMPSRIFMGRQ
;
A
#
# COMPACT_ATOMS: atom_id res chain seq x y z
N MET A 1 16.05 33.76 -1.86
CA MET A 1 17.06 32.67 -1.88
C MET A 1 17.88 32.68 -3.17
N ALA A 2 17.26 32.62 -4.37
CA ALA A 2 18.02 32.46 -5.62
C ALA A 2 18.25 33.72 -6.46
N ASP A 3 17.69 34.87 -6.06
CA ASP A 3 17.97 36.14 -6.73
C ASP A 3 19.44 36.56 -6.49
N ALA A 4 20.23 36.67 -7.57
CA ALA A 4 21.65 36.98 -7.50
C ALA A 4 21.98 38.32 -6.82
N ARG A 5 21.04 39.27 -6.80
CA ARG A 5 21.25 40.62 -6.23
C ARG A 5 20.77 40.77 -4.79
N GLN A 6 19.80 39.95 -4.37
CA GLN A 6 19.17 40.05 -3.04
C GLN A 6 19.21 38.74 -2.25
N SER A 7 20.02 37.77 -2.66
CA SER A 7 20.09 36.49 -1.97
C SER A 7 20.76 36.64 -0.60
N PRO A 8 20.06 36.29 0.50
CA PRO A 8 20.67 36.23 1.82
C PRO A 8 21.75 35.13 1.91
N VAL A 9 21.66 34.09 1.06
CA VAL A 9 22.67 33.03 0.99
C VAL A 9 23.95 33.57 0.38
N ILE A 10 23.86 34.33 -0.71
CA ILE A 10 25.05 34.95 -1.33
C ILE A 10 25.70 35.92 -0.34
N ALA A 11 24.91 36.78 0.32
CA ALA A 11 25.43 37.71 1.32
C ALA A 11 26.11 37.00 2.50
N LEU A 12 25.51 35.91 2.99
CA LEU A 12 26.09 35.08 4.06
C LEU A 12 27.42 34.44 3.60
N MET A 13 27.46 33.90 2.39
CA MET A 13 28.68 33.30 1.83
C MET A 13 29.80 34.34 1.67
N THR A 14 29.51 35.53 1.13
CA THR A 14 30.49 36.63 1.06
C THR A 14 30.99 37.07 2.43
N SER A 15 30.14 37.07 3.45
CA SER A 15 30.56 37.38 4.83
C SER A 15 31.49 36.30 5.40
N LEU A 16 31.21 35.02 5.12
CA LEU A 16 32.05 33.89 5.54
C LEU A 16 33.39 33.90 4.82
N GLU A 17 33.44 34.29 3.55
CA GLU A 17 34.68 34.46 2.80
C GLU A 17 35.57 35.53 3.43
N TYR A 18 34.99 36.69 3.72
CA TYR A 18 35.70 37.79 4.36
C TYR A 18 36.28 37.38 5.73
N GLN A 19 35.47 36.72 6.56
CA GLN A 19 35.90 36.26 7.89
C GLN A 19 36.90 35.09 7.81
N GLY A 20 36.79 34.21 6.83
CA GLY A 20 37.73 33.11 6.61
C GLY A 20 39.13 33.57 6.16
N GLY A 21 39.21 34.76 5.57
CA GLY A 21 40.47 35.45 5.24
C GLY A 21 41.07 36.24 6.42
N ALA A 22 40.37 36.34 7.55
CA ALA A 22 40.87 37.09 8.70
C ALA A 22 42.15 36.44 9.29
N GLY A 23 43.11 37.28 9.63
CA GLY A 23 44.42 36.83 10.13
C GLY A 23 45.40 36.35 9.04
N ALA A 24 45.02 36.43 7.75
CA ALA A 24 45.99 36.30 6.67
C ALA A 24 47.01 37.44 6.76
N ARG A 25 48.30 37.09 6.84
CA ARG A 25 49.38 38.08 6.82
C ARG A 25 49.48 38.61 5.39
N LYS A 26 48.79 39.71 5.11
CA LYS A 26 49.08 40.50 3.90
C LYS A 26 50.56 40.87 3.96
N HIS A 27 51.33 40.54 2.93
CA HIS A 27 52.72 40.97 2.84
C HIS A 27 52.77 42.47 3.13
N SER A 28 53.60 42.87 4.09
CA SER A 28 53.74 44.27 4.40
C SER A 28 54.27 44.97 3.15
N LEU A 29 53.84 46.21 2.89
CA LEU A 29 54.38 47.00 1.78
C LEU A 29 55.92 47.03 1.82
N SER A 30 56.48 46.98 3.04
CA SER A 30 57.90 46.85 3.33
C SER A 30 58.53 45.56 2.77
N ASP A 31 57.89 44.41 2.95
CA ASP A 31 58.37 43.13 2.40
C ASP A 31 58.32 43.12 0.87
N THR A 32 57.26 43.70 0.27
CA THR A 32 57.19 43.84 -1.19
C THR A 32 58.23 44.81 -1.73
N LEU A 33 58.55 45.89 -1.00
CA LEU A 33 59.59 46.84 -1.39
C LEU A 33 60.99 46.23 -1.28
N VAL A 34 61.25 45.43 -0.24
CA VAL A 34 62.52 44.71 -0.06
C VAL A 34 62.69 43.64 -1.13
N ALA A 35 61.64 42.87 -1.43
CA ALA A 35 61.67 41.89 -2.52
C ALA A 35 61.90 42.55 -3.89
N LYS A 36 61.22 43.66 -4.19
CA LYS A 36 61.42 44.42 -5.44
C LYS A 36 62.82 45.05 -5.52
N ALA A 37 63.37 45.51 -4.40
CA ALA A 37 64.73 46.05 -4.35
C ALA A 37 65.80 44.97 -4.57
N GLN A 38 65.59 43.77 -4.02
CA GLN A 38 66.45 42.61 -4.27
C GLN A 38 66.36 42.13 -5.73
N ASP A 39 65.17 42.15 -6.31
CA ASP A 39 64.94 41.76 -7.71
C ASP A 39 65.51 42.77 -8.72
N LEU A 40 65.59 44.06 -8.34
CA LEU A 40 66.29 45.09 -9.13
C LEU A 40 67.82 44.99 -9.04
N LEU A 41 68.36 44.40 -7.97
CA LEU A 41 69.81 44.18 -7.78
C LEU A 41 70.30 42.86 -8.39
N GLY A 42 69.43 41.86 -8.52
CA GLY A 42 69.70 40.62 -9.26
C GLY A 42 69.28 40.76 -10.71
N LYS A 43 70.23 40.86 -11.66
CA LYS A 43 69.94 40.95 -13.11
C LYS A 43 69.12 39.75 -13.63
N LYS A 44 67.80 39.80 -13.54
CA LYS A 44 66.87 39.03 -14.38
C LYS A 44 65.50 39.69 -14.35
N ALA A 45 65.08 40.26 -15.47
CA ALA A 45 63.71 40.74 -15.64
C ALA A 45 62.75 39.54 -15.55
N ALA A 46 62.12 39.36 -14.39
CA ALA A 46 61.00 38.45 -14.24
C ALA A 46 59.80 39.01 -15.04
N GLY A 47 59.26 38.19 -15.95
CA GLY A 47 57.98 38.49 -16.61
C GLY A 47 56.83 38.61 -15.59
N PRO A 48 55.65 39.08 -16.01
CA PRO A 48 54.53 39.37 -15.11
C PRO A 48 54.25 38.18 -14.18
N GLU A 49 54.49 38.41 -12.89
CA GLU A 49 54.35 37.43 -11.82
C GLU A 49 52.88 37.03 -11.72
N ALA A 50 52.56 35.77 -12.04
CA ALA A 50 51.24 35.22 -11.78
C ALA A 50 50.96 35.35 -10.27
N ALA A 51 49.80 35.91 -9.91
CA ALA A 51 49.40 36.16 -8.53
C ALA A 51 49.67 34.94 -7.65
N ARG A 52 50.68 35.05 -6.76
CA ARG A 52 50.97 34.01 -5.78
C ARG A 52 49.75 33.88 -4.85
N PRO A 53 49.28 32.65 -4.56
CA PRO A 53 48.14 32.45 -3.68
C PRO A 53 48.45 33.07 -2.31
N GLU A 54 47.55 33.96 -1.83
CA GLU A 54 47.75 34.65 -0.56
C GLU A 54 48.01 33.65 0.59
N PRO A 55 48.95 33.95 1.50
CA PRO A 55 49.28 33.07 2.62
C PRO A 55 48.03 32.81 3.46
N ALA A 56 47.71 31.53 3.60
CA ALA A 56 46.53 31.06 4.32
C ALA A 56 46.53 31.57 5.77
N GLY A 57 45.52 32.37 6.13
CA GLY A 57 45.27 32.72 7.54
C GLY A 57 44.94 31.48 8.39
N PRO A 58 45.12 31.55 9.73
CA PRO A 58 44.92 30.41 10.63
C PRO A 58 43.50 29.83 10.60
N LEU A 59 42.51 30.63 10.20
CA LEU A 59 41.10 30.21 10.09
C LEU A 59 40.77 29.50 8.76
N ARG A 60 41.66 29.54 7.76
CA ARG A 60 41.40 28.98 6.43
C ARG A 60 41.12 27.48 6.45
N ALA A 61 41.69 26.74 7.40
CA ALA A 61 41.42 25.31 7.55
C ALA A 61 39.96 25.04 7.99
N ALA A 62 39.42 25.85 8.92
CA ALA A 62 38.05 25.71 9.43
C ALA A 62 36.99 26.14 8.39
N PHE A 63 37.28 27.18 7.60
CA PHE A 63 36.40 27.71 6.55
C PHE A 63 36.64 27.09 5.16
N GLY A 64 37.65 26.20 5.04
CA GLY A 64 38.11 25.64 3.77
C GLY A 64 37.04 24.98 2.89
N PRO A 65 36.05 24.24 3.43
CA PRO A 65 34.95 23.70 2.63
C PRO A 65 34.03 24.78 2.03
N VAL A 66 33.67 25.80 2.82
CA VAL A 66 32.81 26.92 2.37
C VAL A 66 33.53 27.76 1.32
N LEU A 67 34.81 28.06 1.54
CA LEU A 67 35.64 28.83 0.61
C LEU A 67 35.82 28.10 -0.73
N ARG A 68 35.88 26.76 -0.74
CA ARG A 68 35.96 25.96 -1.98
C ARG A 68 34.68 26.06 -2.81
N LEU A 69 33.51 26.02 -2.16
CA LEU A 69 32.22 26.15 -2.83
C LEU A 69 32.07 27.54 -3.50
N MET A 70 32.69 28.56 -2.92
CA MET A 70 32.71 29.93 -3.46
C MET A 70 33.78 30.14 -4.54
N ALA A 71 34.98 29.60 -4.37
CA ALA A 71 36.04 29.66 -5.38
C ALA A 71 35.65 28.95 -6.69
N GLN A 72 34.77 27.94 -6.59
CA GLN A 72 34.15 27.29 -7.73
C GLN A 72 33.09 28.17 -8.41
N ALA A 73 32.45 29.09 -7.70
CA ALA A 73 31.52 30.07 -8.27
C ALA A 73 32.23 31.20 -9.05
N SER A 74 33.52 31.47 -8.77
CA SER A 74 34.33 32.48 -9.46
C SER A 74 35.13 31.94 -10.65
N GLY A 75 34.92 30.68 -11.05
CA GLY A 75 35.49 30.10 -12.28
C GLY A 75 36.97 29.71 -12.22
N GLN A 76 37.59 29.69 -11.04
CA GLN A 76 39.02 29.39 -10.87
C GLN A 76 39.36 27.89 -10.76
N SER A 77 38.42 26.99 -11.02
CA SER A 77 38.66 25.54 -11.01
C SER A 77 37.88 24.85 -12.12
N ALA A 78 38.60 24.16 -13.00
CA ALA A 78 38.10 23.55 -14.24
C ALA A 78 37.59 22.09 -14.09
N ASN A 79 37.31 21.62 -12.87
CA ASN A 79 36.77 20.27 -12.65
C ASN A 79 35.35 20.31 -12.05
N ASP A 80 34.51 19.43 -12.61
CA ASP A 80 33.07 19.56 -12.87
C ASP A 80 32.09 19.44 -11.68
N ASP A 81 32.50 19.15 -10.45
CA ASP A 81 31.56 18.38 -9.63
C ASP A 81 30.45 19.14 -8.87
N LEU A 82 30.64 20.35 -8.32
CA LEU A 82 29.57 21.09 -7.61
C LEU A 82 29.74 22.62 -7.67
N SER A 83 28.67 23.38 -7.93
CA SER A 83 28.69 24.85 -7.91
C SER A 83 27.42 25.43 -7.31
N LEU A 84 27.58 26.48 -6.50
CA LEU A 84 26.45 27.19 -5.89
C LEU A 84 25.54 27.81 -6.95
N GLN A 85 26.11 28.34 -8.03
CA GLN A 85 25.33 28.92 -9.13
C GLN A 85 24.42 27.89 -9.78
N ARG A 86 24.92 26.69 -10.09
CA ARG A 86 24.12 25.60 -10.67
C ARG A 86 22.99 25.17 -9.73
N PHE A 87 23.22 25.20 -8.40
CA PHE A 87 22.14 24.96 -7.43
C PHE A 87 21.07 26.03 -7.47
N LEU A 88 21.45 27.32 -7.46
CA LEU A 88 20.48 28.43 -7.49
C LEU A 88 19.68 28.42 -8.80
N ASP A 89 20.32 28.09 -9.92
CA ASP A 89 19.65 27.94 -11.22
C ASP A 89 18.63 26.80 -11.18
N ARG A 90 19.00 25.61 -10.66
CA ARG A 90 18.10 24.47 -10.48
C ARG A 90 16.94 24.78 -9.53
N ALA A 91 17.22 25.42 -8.40
CA ALA A 91 16.19 25.82 -7.43
C ALA A 91 15.20 26.84 -8.02
N THR A 92 15.69 27.75 -8.87
CA THR A 92 14.85 28.74 -9.57
C THR A 92 14.00 28.07 -10.64
N ALA A 93 14.60 27.21 -11.47
CA ALA A 93 13.87 26.43 -12.47
C ALA A 93 12.76 25.59 -11.83
N LEU A 94 13.06 24.93 -10.71
CA LEU A 94 12.08 24.18 -9.95
C LEU A 94 10.93 25.08 -9.47
N ARG A 95 11.24 26.21 -8.82
CA ARG A 95 10.22 27.15 -8.36
C ARG A 95 9.33 27.64 -9.51
N LEU A 96 9.92 27.99 -10.65
CA LEU A 96 9.16 28.45 -11.83
C LEU A 96 8.22 27.34 -12.33
N ARG A 97 8.68 26.09 -12.36
CA ARG A 97 7.85 24.95 -12.73
C ARG A 97 6.68 24.74 -11.76
N LEU A 98 6.92 24.89 -10.44
CA LEU A 98 5.85 24.81 -9.44
C LEU A 98 4.84 25.96 -9.60
N GLN A 99 5.32 27.17 -9.91
CA GLN A 99 4.45 28.30 -10.20
C GLN A 99 3.61 28.05 -11.46
N GLN A 100 4.21 27.53 -12.54
CA GLN A 100 3.47 27.15 -13.75
C GLN A 100 2.38 26.11 -13.47
N ILE A 101 2.69 25.07 -12.68
CA ILE A 101 1.71 24.04 -12.29
C ILE A 101 0.56 24.67 -11.51
N SER A 102 0.85 25.54 -10.54
CA SER A 102 -0.19 26.19 -9.73
C SER A 102 -1.10 27.14 -10.53
N HIS A 103 -0.63 27.67 -11.65
CA HIS A 103 -1.39 28.61 -12.49
C HIS A 103 -2.00 27.95 -13.73
N SER A 104 -1.75 26.65 -13.96
CA SER A 104 -2.30 25.93 -15.12
C SER A 104 -3.73 25.45 -14.83
N ALA A 105 -4.54 25.32 -15.89
CA ALA A 105 -5.89 24.78 -15.78
C ALA A 105 -5.89 23.29 -15.35
N ASP A 106 -4.80 22.56 -15.63
CA ASP A 106 -4.62 21.13 -15.33
C ASP A 106 -3.62 20.91 -14.17
N ALA A 107 -3.62 21.79 -13.18
CA ALA A 107 -2.69 21.78 -12.04
C ALA A 107 -2.60 20.40 -11.37
N ASP A 108 -3.74 19.73 -11.16
CA ASP A 108 -3.82 18.42 -10.52
C ASP A 108 -3.17 17.30 -11.36
N ALA A 109 -3.37 17.31 -12.67
CA ALA A 109 -2.77 16.32 -13.57
C ALA A 109 -1.25 16.49 -13.63
N GLN A 110 -0.76 17.74 -13.72
CA GLN A 110 0.67 18.03 -13.72
C GLN A 110 1.33 17.73 -12.37
N ALA A 111 0.65 18.01 -11.25
CA ALA A 111 1.12 17.66 -9.92
C ALA A 111 1.26 16.14 -9.75
N ARG A 112 0.31 15.34 -10.25
CA ARG A 112 0.40 13.86 -10.26
C ARG A 112 1.59 13.37 -11.07
N GLN A 113 1.78 13.89 -12.29
CA GLN A 113 2.92 13.50 -13.14
C GLN A 113 4.26 13.80 -12.45
N MET A 114 4.37 14.96 -11.79
CA MET A 114 5.56 15.34 -11.04
C MET A 114 5.81 14.42 -9.84
N ALA A 115 4.77 14.06 -9.09
CA ALA A 115 4.88 13.10 -7.99
C ALA A 115 5.23 11.68 -8.48
N GLN A 116 4.67 11.22 -9.60
CA GLN A 116 5.00 9.93 -10.20
C GLN A 116 6.47 9.86 -10.63
N ALA A 117 6.98 10.90 -11.28
CA ALA A 117 8.39 11.00 -11.61
C ALA A 117 9.26 10.96 -10.34
N LEU A 118 8.85 11.68 -9.29
CA LEU A 118 9.52 11.65 -7.99
C LEU A 118 9.54 10.25 -7.37
N PHE A 119 8.42 9.52 -7.41
CA PHE A 119 8.29 8.15 -6.87
C PHE A 119 9.17 7.15 -7.60
N GLN A 120 9.21 7.25 -8.93
CA GLN A 120 10.02 6.37 -9.76
C GLN A 120 11.52 6.70 -9.67
N GLY A 121 11.87 7.91 -9.23
CA GLY A 121 13.24 8.40 -9.09
C GLY A 121 13.99 8.58 -10.42
N LYS A 122 13.34 8.33 -11.55
CA LYS A 122 13.92 8.43 -12.90
C LYS A 122 13.35 9.65 -13.60
N GLY A 123 14.22 10.57 -14.03
CA GLY A 123 13.83 11.77 -14.78
C GLY A 123 13.06 12.81 -13.98
N SER A 124 13.18 12.79 -12.64
CA SER A 124 12.55 13.79 -11.77
C SER A 124 13.52 14.91 -11.45
N GLU A 125 13.25 16.11 -11.99
CA GLU A 125 14.01 17.32 -11.67
C GLU A 125 14.03 17.61 -10.17
N LEU A 126 12.96 17.27 -9.45
CA LEU A 126 12.89 17.37 -7.99
C LEU A 126 13.88 16.42 -7.31
N ALA A 127 13.90 15.15 -7.71
CA ALA A 127 14.81 14.15 -7.14
C ALA A 127 16.28 14.48 -7.47
N ASP A 128 16.55 14.95 -8.68
CA ASP A 128 17.88 15.36 -9.12
C ASP A 128 18.36 16.61 -8.38
N THR A 129 17.48 17.58 -8.14
CA THR A 129 17.78 18.79 -7.36
C THR A 129 18.00 18.47 -5.90
N GLN A 130 17.20 17.56 -5.31
CA GLN A 130 17.39 17.10 -3.94
C GLN A 130 18.70 16.32 -3.77
N SER A 131 19.03 15.43 -4.71
CA SER A 131 20.30 14.69 -4.70
C SER A 131 21.49 15.65 -4.81
N TYR A 132 21.38 16.67 -5.68
CA TYR A 132 22.40 17.70 -5.81
C TYR A 132 22.57 18.53 -4.53
N ALA A 133 21.46 18.90 -3.88
CA ALA A 133 21.46 19.61 -2.61
C ALA A 133 22.13 18.79 -1.49
N GLN A 134 21.87 17.48 -1.43
CA GLN A 134 22.50 16.57 -0.47
C GLN A 134 24.01 16.45 -0.71
N LEU A 135 24.44 16.35 -1.98
CA LEU A 135 25.87 16.36 -2.32
C LEU A 135 26.56 17.67 -1.92
N MET A 136 25.88 18.81 -2.10
CA MET A 136 26.37 20.11 -1.62
C MET A 136 26.48 20.19 -0.10
N ALA A 137 25.47 19.71 0.62
CA ALA A 137 25.52 19.68 2.08
C ALA A 137 26.64 18.76 2.59
N ALA A 138 26.83 17.60 1.94
CA ALA A 138 27.88 16.64 2.29
C ALA A 138 29.29 17.17 1.98
N SER A 139 29.46 17.95 0.90
CA SER A 139 30.76 18.52 0.53
C SER A 139 31.30 19.55 1.54
N LEU A 140 30.43 20.13 2.37
CA LEU A 140 30.82 21.03 3.46
C LEU A 140 31.48 20.29 4.64
N GLY A 141 31.34 18.97 4.73
CA GLY A 141 31.88 18.16 5.82
C GLY A 141 31.03 18.17 7.09
N SER A 142 31.34 17.26 8.03
CA SER A 142 30.52 17.00 9.23
C SER A 142 30.37 18.21 10.16
N GLN A 143 31.39 19.06 10.25
CA GLN A 143 31.39 20.26 11.09
C GLN A 143 30.39 21.33 10.63
N TRP A 144 30.06 21.33 9.33
CA TRP A 144 29.13 22.27 8.71
C TRP A 144 27.82 21.60 8.28
N ALA A 145 27.59 20.35 8.68
CA ALA A 145 26.43 19.56 8.27
C ALA A 145 25.10 20.27 8.55
N GLY A 146 24.94 20.86 9.74
CA GLY A 146 23.72 21.60 10.10
C GLY A 146 23.45 22.82 9.20
N MET A 147 24.52 23.52 8.77
CA MET A 147 24.41 24.64 7.83
C MET A 147 24.08 24.15 6.42
N GLY A 148 24.76 23.09 5.95
CA GLY A 148 24.48 22.49 4.64
C GLY A 148 23.04 21.99 4.51
N GLU A 149 22.55 21.32 5.56
CA GLU A 149 21.17 20.84 5.65
C GLU A 149 20.18 22.02 5.58
N ALA A 150 20.39 23.05 6.40
CA ALA A 150 19.48 24.19 6.49
C ALA A 150 19.46 25.07 5.22
N LEU A 151 20.61 25.26 4.55
CA LEU A 151 20.72 26.13 3.39
C LEU A 151 20.38 25.44 2.08
N PHE A 152 20.73 24.15 1.92
CA PHE A 152 20.60 23.46 0.64
C PHE A 152 19.47 22.42 0.65
N VAL A 153 19.35 21.60 1.70
CA VAL A 153 18.43 20.46 1.72
C VAL A 153 17.02 20.88 2.14
N GLN A 154 16.88 21.61 3.25
CA GLN A 154 15.59 22.00 3.83
C GLN A 154 14.68 22.80 2.87
N PRO A 155 15.16 23.82 2.12
CA PRO A 155 14.29 24.57 1.21
C PRO A 155 13.73 23.71 0.07
N ILE A 156 14.54 22.78 -0.44
CA ILE A 156 14.10 21.83 -1.48
C ILE A 156 13.12 20.82 -0.88
N ALA A 157 13.38 20.31 0.33
CA ALA A 157 12.48 19.40 1.02
C ALA A 157 11.09 20.05 1.28
N GLN A 158 11.06 21.32 1.71
CA GLN A 158 9.82 22.07 1.89
C GLN A 158 9.06 22.29 0.59
N ALA A 159 9.78 22.63 -0.50
CA ALA A 159 9.19 22.74 -1.82
C ALA A 159 8.58 21.41 -2.28
N THR A 160 9.30 20.30 -2.12
CA THR A 160 8.80 18.95 -2.41
C THR A 160 7.53 18.63 -1.62
N GLN A 161 7.49 18.96 -0.33
CA GLN A 161 6.33 18.69 0.53
C GLN A 161 5.08 19.50 0.10
N THR A 162 5.28 20.74 -0.34
CA THR A 162 4.20 21.61 -0.83
C THR A 162 3.54 21.06 -2.11
N VAL A 163 4.32 20.38 -2.94
CA VAL A 163 3.85 19.75 -4.20
C VAL A 163 3.22 18.39 -3.94
N LEU A 164 3.74 17.67 -2.95
CA LEU A 164 3.33 16.30 -2.69
C LEU A 164 1.92 16.21 -2.13
N GLN A 165 1.46 17.17 -1.33
CA GLN A 165 0.10 17.18 -0.78
C GLN A 165 -1.00 17.21 -1.85
N PRO A 166 -1.04 18.19 -2.79
CA PRO A 166 -2.04 18.21 -3.85
C PRO A 166 -1.90 16.99 -4.78
N ALA A 167 -0.68 16.50 -5.01
CA ALA A 167 -0.49 15.27 -5.78
C ALA A 167 -1.07 14.02 -5.07
N GLN A 168 -0.90 13.89 -3.74
CA GLN A 168 -1.53 12.82 -2.95
C GLN A 168 -3.05 12.92 -2.98
N ALA A 169 -3.62 14.13 -2.85
CA ALA A 169 -5.05 14.36 -2.94
C ALA A 169 -5.59 13.97 -4.33
N SER A 170 -4.89 14.38 -5.40
CA SER A 170 -5.25 14.02 -6.77
C SER A 170 -5.14 12.51 -7.04
N LEU A 171 -4.15 11.82 -6.45
CA LEU A 171 -4.05 10.35 -6.51
C LEU A 171 -5.19 9.67 -5.73
N ASN A 172 -5.56 10.19 -4.56
CA ASN A 172 -6.72 9.71 -3.80
C ASN A 172 -8.01 9.88 -4.60
N ASP A 173 -8.19 11.03 -5.28
CA ASP A 173 -9.37 11.27 -6.11
C ASP A 173 -9.40 10.36 -7.33
N ALA A 174 -8.26 10.16 -8.00
CA ALA A 174 -8.13 9.24 -9.12
C ALA A 174 -8.46 7.80 -8.72
N TRP A 175 -7.97 7.35 -7.56
CA TRP A 175 -8.31 6.05 -6.98
C TRP A 175 -9.80 5.94 -6.66
N ARG A 176 -10.36 6.96 -6.01
CA ARG A 176 -11.76 6.99 -5.63
C ARG A 176 -12.66 6.88 -6.86
N GLN A 177 -12.40 7.68 -7.89
CA GLN A 177 -13.20 7.71 -9.11
C GLN A 177 -12.99 6.47 -9.99
N GLY A 178 -11.73 6.06 -10.18
CA GLY A 178 -11.38 4.97 -11.09
C GLY A 178 -11.65 3.58 -10.53
N ILE A 179 -11.41 3.39 -9.23
CA ILE A 179 -11.50 2.07 -8.59
C ILE A 179 -12.61 2.02 -7.56
N ALA A 180 -12.59 2.85 -6.51
CA ALA A 180 -13.51 2.68 -5.38
C ALA A 180 -14.99 2.87 -5.77
N MET A 181 -15.31 3.89 -6.58
CA MET A 181 -16.67 4.11 -7.10
C MET A 181 -17.07 3.05 -8.13
N ALA A 182 -16.14 2.58 -8.96
CA ALA A 182 -16.42 1.50 -9.90
C ALA A 182 -16.74 0.20 -9.15
N TRP A 183 -15.94 -0.14 -8.14
CA TRP A 183 -16.15 -1.26 -7.22
C TRP A 183 -17.51 -1.14 -6.52
N GLY A 184 -17.80 0.02 -5.92
CA GLY A 184 -19.08 0.28 -5.27
C GLY A 184 -20.27 0.09 -6.22
N ARG A 185 -20.20 0.59 -7.45
CA ARG A 185 -21.28 0.38 -8.45
C ARG A 185 -21.46 -1.09 -8.83
N SER A 186 -20.39 -1.87 -8.92
CA SER A 186 -20.46 -3.28 -9.29
C SER A 186 -20.95 -4.16 -8.15
N PHE A 187 -20.63 -3.82 -6.89
CA PHE A 187 -20.76 -4.73 -5.74
C PHE A 187 -21.64 -4.23 -4.59
N ALA A 188 -22.06 -2.96 -4.58
CA ALA A 188 -22.92 -2.45 -3.50
C ALA A 188 -24.22 -3.24 -3.38
N GLY A 189 -24.56 -3.63 -2.14
CA GLY A 189 -25.78 -4.39 -1.86
C GLY A 189 -25.79 -5.80 -2.44
N ARG A 190 -24.63 -6.39 -2.76
CA ARG A 190 -24.49 -7.76 -3.28
C ARG A 190 -23.64 -8.62 -2.35
N TYR A 191 -23.97 -9.89 -2.24
CA TYR A 191 -23.18 -10.87 -1.52
C TYR A 191 -21.89 -11.21 -2.28
N PRO A 192 -20.71 -11.33 -1.64
CA PRO A 192 -20.48 -11.39 -0.19
C PRO A 192 -20.33 -10.04 0.53
N PHE A 193 -20.24 -8.94 -0.21
CA PHE A 193 -19.94 -7.60 0.32
C PHE A 193 -21.05 -7.00 1.19
N ALA A 194 -22.29 -7.43 0.99
CA ALA A 194 -23.43 -7.11 1.83
C ALA A 194 -24.26 -8.38 2.04
N ASP A 195 -24.92 -8.48 3.20
CA ASP A 195 -25.90 -9.54 3.45
C ASP A 195 -27.18 -9.29 2.62
N SER A 196 -27.20 -9.81 1.39
CA SER A 196 -28.32 -9.70 0.47
C SER A 196 -28.54 -11.01 -0.28
N ALA A 197 -29.72 -11.19 -0.85
CA ALA A 197 -30.01 -12.30 -1.77
C ALA A 197 -29.35 -12.15 -3.15
N ASN A 198 -28.88 -10.95 -3.50
CA ASN A 198 -28.29 -10.67 -4.80
C ASN A 198 -26.80 -11.03 -4.79
N ASP A 199 -26.42 -11.93 -5.67
CA ASP A 199 -25.03 -12.38 -5.76
C ASP A 199 -24.17 -11.39 -6.57
N ALA A 200 -22.91 -11.21 -6.16
CA ALA A 200 -21.89 -10.51 -6.92
C ALA A 200 -21.45 -11.33 -8.15
N SER A 201 -21.13 -10.65 -9.24
CA SER A 201 -20.61 -11.32 -10.43
C SER A 201 -19.14 -11.71 -10.22
N LEU A 202 -18.84 -13.01 -10.28
CA LEU A 202 -17.45 -13.49 -10.25
C LEU A 202 -16.63 -12.97 -11.42
N PRO A 203 -17.11 -12.99 -12.69
CA PRO A 203 -16.38 -12.37 -13.80
C PRO A 203 -16.08 -10.89 -13.60
N GLU A 204 -16.98 -10.15 -12.95
CA GLU A 204 -16.71 -8.74 -12.62
C GLU A 204 -15.65 -8.63 -11.52
N LEU A 205 -15.68 -9.51 -10.52
CA LEU A 205 -14.64 -9.59 -9.50
C LEU A 205 -13.27 -9.88 -10.12
N THR A 206 -13.18 -10.84 -11.05
CA THR A 206 -11.91 -11.17 -11.73
C THR A 206 -11.42 -10.02 -12.60
N ARG A 207 -12.29 -9.21 -13.21
CA ARG A 207 -11.91 -8.00 -13.97
C ARG A 207 -11.14 -6.99 -13.11
N PHE A 208 -11.50 -6.85 -11.83
CA PHE A 208 -10.75 -6.00 -10.89
C PHE A 208 -9.46 -6.66 -10.40
N LEU A 209 -9.56 -7.95 -10.07
CA LEU A 209 -8.55 -8.67 -9.29
C LEU A 209 -7.46 -9.36 -10.12
N ARG A 210 -7.64 -9.49 -11.44
CA ARG A 210 -6.72 -10.25 -12.29
C ARG A 210 -5.26 -9.84 -12.04
N PRO A 211 -4.35 -10.79 -11.79
CA PRO A 211 -2.95 -10.47 -11.55
C PRO A 211 -2.36 -9.63 -12.70
N GLN A 212 -1.70 -8.53 -12.35
CA GLN A 212 -1.02 -7.56 -13.24
C GLN A 212 -1.92 -6.77 -14.22
N THR A 213 -2.97 -7.40 -14.76
CA THR A 213 -3.83 -6.85 -15.83
C THR A 213 -5.20 -6.42 -15.33
N GLY A 214 -5.56 -6.74 -14.09
CA GLY A 214 -6.77 -6.26 -13.45
C GLY A 214 -6.70 -4.77 -13.15
N LEU A 215 -7.87 -4.14 -13.01
CA LEU A 215 -7.96 -2.69 -12.79
C LEU A 215 -7.13 -2.22 -11.58
N ILE A 216 -7.16 -2.98 -10.48
CA ILE A 216 -6.41 -2.63 -9.27
C ILE A 216 -4.91 -2.76 -9.54
N GLY A 217 -4.46 -3.92 -10.02
CA GLY A 217 -3.05 -4.17 -10.30
C GLY A 217 -2.45 -3.17 -11.29
N THR A 218 -3.16 -2.84 -12.37
CA THR A 218 -2.74 -1.83 -13.35
C THR A 218 -2.68 -0.43 -12.74
N PHE A 219 -3.66 -0.03 -11.92
CA PHE A 219 -3.59 1.26 -11.22
C PHE A 219 -2.36 1.33 -10.30
N LEU A 220 -2.14 0.31 -9.47
CA LEU A 220 -1.01 0.28 -8.52
C LEU A 220 0.33 0.31 -9.28
N GLY A 221 0.47 -0.53 -10.32
CA GLY A 221 1.70 -0.61 -11.11
C GLY A 221 2.00 0.60 -11.97
N THR A 222 1.00 1.43 -12.31
CA THR A 222 1.20 2.64 -13.15
C THR A 222 1.28 3.92 -12.32
N GLN A 223 0.38 4.10 -11.36
CA GLN A 223 0.23 5.35 -10.60
C GLN A 223 1.09 5.38 -9.34
N LEU A 224 1.38 4.21 -8.73
CA LEU A 224 2.14 4.08 -7.48
C LEU A 224 3.50 3.39 -7.67
N ALA A 225 3.97 3.30 -8.93
CA ALA A 225 5.28 2.77 -9.24
C ALA A 225 6.39 3.53 -8.48
N GLY A 226 7.24 2.78 -7.77
CA GLY A 226 8.39 3.32 -7.04
C GLY A 226 8.13 3.67 -5.56
N VAL A 227 6.87 3.84 -5.15
CA VAL A 227 6.47 3.96 -3.72
C VAL A 227 5.75 2.73 -3.19
N LEU A 228 5.24 1.88 -4.09
CA LEU A 228 4.65 0.60 -3.78
C LEU A 228 5.25 -0.44 -4.73
N ALA A 229 5.76 -1.54 -4.19
CA ALA A 229 6.28 -2.64 -4.98
C ALA A 229 5.56 -3.93 -4.62
N LEU A 230 5.34 -4.77 -5.64
CA LEU A 230 4.89 -6.14 -5.45
C LEU A 230 6.11 -6.98 -5.06
N GLN A 231 6.14 -7.44 -3.81
CA GLN A 231 7.17 -8.34 -3.29
C GLN A 231 6.53 -9.69 -2.99
N GLY A 232 6.89 -10.71 -3.78
CA GLY A 232 6.17 -11.99 -3.75
C GLY A 232 4.73 -11.78 -4.19
N ASP A 233 3.79 -11.97 -3.27
CA ASP A 233 2.35 -11.81 -3.49
C ASP A 233 1.74 -10.68 -2.62
N GLN A 234 2.56 -9.74 -2.17
CA GLN A 234 2.11 -8.62 -1.34
C GLN A 234 2.62 -7.28 -1.86
N TRP A 235 1.73 -6.31 -1.84
CA TRP A 235 2.03 -4.90 -2.09
C TRP A 235 2.60 -4.28 -0.83
N ILE A 236 3.88 -3.94 -0.88
CA ILE A 236 4.63 -3.38 0.24
C ILE A 236 5.10 -1.97 -0.13
N PRO A 237 4.90 -0.97 0.75
CA PRO A 237 5.49 0.34 0.56
C PRO A 237 7.00 0.24 0.43
N THR A 238 7.55 0.73 -0.66
CA THR A 238 9.00 0.86 -0.79
C THR A 238 9.42 2.10 -0.03
N ALA A 239 10.41 1.95 0.87
CA ALA A 239 11.14 3.07 1.43
C ALA A 239 11.70 3.90 0.27
N GLY A 240 11.05 5.04 -0.01
CA GLY A 240 11.51 5.93 -1.05
C GLY A 240 12.84 6.55 -0.62
N ARG A 241 13.64 7.01 -1.58
CA ARG A 241 14.80 7.88 -1.27
C ARG A 241 14.40 9.22 -0.60
N GLY A 242 13.10 9.46 -0.35
CA GLY A 242 12.59 10.50 0.55
C GLY A 242 12.87 10.27 2.03
N ASP A 243 13.40 9.10 2.39
CA ASP A 243 13.67 8.69 3.77
C ASP A 243 15.09 9.08 4.23
N ALA A 244 15.94 9.56 3.31
CA ALA A 244 17.31 10.03 3.58
C ALA A 244 17.34 11.43 4.26
N GLY A 245 16.43 11.66 5.21
CA GLY A 245 16.21 12.94 5.87
C GLY A 245 14.95 12.99 6.75
N GLY A 246 14.54 11.86 7.35
CA GLY A 246 13.75 11.81 8.60
C GLY A 246 12.34 12.43 8.69
N GLN A 247 11.76 13.09 7.68
CA GLN A 247 10.50 13.85 7.93
C GLN A 247 9.41 13.84 6.83
N SER A 248 9.49 13.04 5.76
CA SER A 248 8.43 13.01 4.73
C SER A 248 8.23 11.67 4.03
N ALA A 249 8.09 10.59 4.80
CA ALA A 249 7.55 9.35 4.26
C ALA A 249 6.07 9.55 3.87
N LEU A 250 5.69 9.13 2.66
CA LEU A 250 4.27 9.05 2.27
C LEU A 250 3.54 8.12 3.26
N ALA A 251 2.60 8.69 4.00
CA ALA A 251 1.79 7.93 4.94
C ALA A 251 0.66 7.23 4.18
N PHE A 252 0.89 5.98 3.78
CA PHE A 252 -0.17 5.11 3.27
C PHE A 252 -1.23 4.87 4.35
N ASP A 253 -2.50 4.83 3.95
CA ASP A 253 -3.59 4.42 4.83
C ASP A 253 -3.44 2.91 5.12
N PRO A 254 -3.34 2.48 6.40
CA PRO A 254 -3.26 1.08 6.75
C PRO A 254 -4.47 0.26 6.25
N ALA A 255 -5.66 0.86 6.20
CA ALA A 255 -6.85 0.21 5.68
C ALA A 255 -6.73 -0.07 4.17
N PHE A 256 -6.13 0.86 3.41
CA PHE A 256 -5.83 0.67 2.00
C PHE A 256 -4.88 -0.50 1.78
N LEU A 257 -3.74 -0.52 2.49
CA LEU A 257 -2.76 -1.60 2.37
C LEU A 257 -3.34 -2.96 2.77
N LYS A 258 -4.12 -3.02 3.85
CA LYS A 258 -4.82 -4.26 4.25
C LYS A 258 -5.79 -4.72 3.17
N ALA A 259 -6.58 -3.80 2.61
CA ALA A 259 -7.59 -4.12 1.62
C ALA A 259 -6.97 -4.67 0.32
N ILE A 260 -5.98 -3.98 -0.27
CA ILE A 260 -5.35 -4.43 -1.51
C ILE A 260 -4.62 -5.77 -1.32
N ASN A 261 -4.00 -6.01 -0.15
CA ASN A 261 -3.30 -7.28 0.11
C ASN A 261 -4.27 -8.44 0.38
N THR A 262 -5.44 -8.16 0.96
CA THR A 262 -6.51 -9.16 1.09
C THR A 262 -7.02 -9.58 -0.30
N LEU A 263 -7.30 -8.59 -1.15
CA LEU A 263 -7.74 -8.83 -2.52
C LEU A 263 -6.68 -9.53 -3.38
N GLN A 264 -5.41 -9.14 -3.24
CA GLN A 264 -4.28 -9.75 -3.94
C GLN A 264 -4.16 -11.25 -3.59
N ARG A 265 -4.22 -11.60 -2.31
CA ARG A 265 -4.17 -13.01 -1.85
C ARG A 265 -5.31 -13.84 -2.44
N VAL A 266 -6.54 -13.33 -2.35
CA VAL A 266 -7.72 -13.99 -2.93
C VAL A 266 -7.52 -14.19 -4.44
N ALA A 267 -7.05 -13.16 -5.14
CA ALA A 267 -6.79 -13.24 -6.57
C ALA A 267 -5.74 -14.29 -6.92
N ALA A 268 -4.62 -14.29 -6.20
CA ALA A 268 -3.49 -15.17 -6.45
C ALA A 268 -3.86 -16.65 -6.31
N HIS A 269 -4.70 -16.99 -5.33
CA HIS A 269 -5.15 -18.37 -5.12
C HIS A 269 -6.37 -18.77 -5.95
N MET A 270 -7.30 -17.85 -6.23
CA MET A 270 -8.50 -18.16 -7.02
C MET A 270 -8.22 -18.21 -8.53
N LEU A 271 -7.23 -17.47 -9.03
CA LEU A 271 -6.94 -17.32 -10.46
C LEU A 271 -5.65 -18.03 -10.90
N VAL A 272 -5.20 -19.05 -10.17
CA VAL A 272 -3.97 -19.81 -10.47
C VAL A 272 -3.97 -20.34 -11.92
N ASP A 273 -5.10 -20.88 -12.38
CA ASP A 273 -5.28 -21.43 -13.73
C ASP A 273 -5.83 -20.40 -14.74
N GLY A 274 -5.91 -19.12 -14.37
CA GLY A 274 -6.51 -18.04 -15.18
C GLY A 274 -8.04 -17.92 -15.10
N GLU A 275 -8.73 -18.98 -14.65
CA GLU A 275 -10.17 -19.02 -14.38
C GLU A 275 -10.45 -19.01 -12.87
N PRO A 276 -11.50 -18.31 -12.39
CA PRO A 276 -11.78 -18.21 -10.96
C PRO A 276 -12.32 -19.53 -10.40
N ALA A 277 -11.49 -20.28 -9.69
CA ALA A 277 -11.94 -21.49 -8.99
C ALA A 277 -11.01 -21.90 -7.84
N TYR A 278 -11.60 -22.50 -6.82
CA TYR A 278 -10.91 -23.25 -5.78
C TYR A 278 -11.15 -24.74 -5.95
N ARG A 279 -10.09 -25.52 -5.74
CA ARG A 279 -10.13 -26.98 -5.65
C ARG A 279 -9.79 -27.38 -4.22
N PHE A 280 -10.56 -28.32 -3.70
CA PHE A 280 -10.42 -28.81 -2.34
C PHE A 280 -11.04 -30.19 -2.23
N GLU A 281 -10.73 -30.90 -1.17
CA GLU A 281 -11.34 -32.20 -0.88
C GLU A 281 -12.19 -32.09 0.38
N ILE A 282 -13.31 -32.80 0.39
CA ILE A 282 -14.17 -32.92 1.57
C ILE A 282 -14.26 -34.39 1.98
N LYS A 283 -14.25 -34.64 3.28
CA LYS A 283 -14.49 -35.95 3.89
C LYS A 283 -15.51 -35.82 5.03
N PRO A 284 -16.60 -36.60 5.05
CA PRO A 284 -17.54 -36.60 6.17
C PRO A 284 -16.90 -37.20 7.42
N ILE A 285 -17.36 -36.77 8.59
CA ILE A 285 -17.00 -37.35 9.89
C ILE A 285 -18.24 -38.00 10.51
N PRO A 286 -18.18 -39.29 10.90
CA PRO A 286 -19.28 -39.96 11.60
C PRO A 286 -19.72 -39.15 12.82
N SER A 287 -21.02 -38.91 12.90
CA SER A 287 -21.61 -38.11 13.97
C SER A 287 -22.76 -38.90 14.62
N PRO A 288 -22.72 -39.13 15.94
CA PRO A 288 -23.75 -39.93 16.61
C PRO A 288 -25.17 -39.43 16.34
N GLY A 289 -26.08 -40.35 16.06
CA GLY A 289 -27.50 -40.06 15.81
C GLY A 289 -27.84 -39.61 14.39
N LEU A 290 -26.85 -39.43 13.50
CA LEU A 290 -27.06 -39.21 12.06
C LEU A 290 -26.92 -40.53 11.29
N THR A 291 -27.89 -40.83 10.43
CA THR A 291 -27.89 -42.05 9.60
C THR A 291 -27.49 -41.76 8.16
N ASP A 292 -27.78 -40.56 7.66
CA ASP A 292 -27.58 -40.17 6.28
C ASP A 292 -27.31 -38.66 6.18
N THR A 293 -26.32 -38.28 5.36
CA THR A 293 -26.01 -36.89 5.02
C THR A 293 -25.71 -36.78 3.52
N LEU A 294 -26.27 -35.76 2.89
CA LEU A 294 -26.07 -35.47 1.47
C LEU A 294 -25.66 -34.01 1.30
N LEU A 295 -24.39 -33.77 0.98
CA LEU A 295 -23.87 -32.47 0.58
C LEU A 295 -23.89 -32.37 -0.94
N THR A 296 -24.54 -31.35 -1.48
CA THR A 296 -24.57 -31.03 -2.91
C THR A 296 -23.99 -29.65 -3.12
N LEU A 297 -22.95 -29.51 -3.93
CA LEU A 297 -22.29 -28.25 -4.27
C LEU A 297 -22.24 -28.13 -5.80
N ASP A 298 -22.97 -27.18 -6.38
CA ASP A 298 -23.03 -26.96 -7.84
C ASP A 298 -23.20 -28.27 -8.64
N SER A 299 -24.16 -29.10 -8.20
CA SER A 299 -24.45 -30.46 -8.70
C SER A 299 -23.42 -31.56 -8.37
N GLN A 300 -22.30 -31.26 -7.70
CA GLN A 300 -21.39 -32.26 -7.15
C GLN A 300 -21.95 -32.80 -5.83
N THR A 301 -22.31 -34.08 -5.80
CA THR A 301 -22.90 -34.73 -4.61
C THR A 301 -21.87 -35.53 -3.83
N LEU A 302 -21.86 -35.38 -2.51
CA LEU A 302 -21.18 -36.24 -1.54
C LEU A 302 -22.25 -36.81 -0.60
N HIS A 303 -22.60 -38.07 -0.85
CA HIS A 303 -23.58 -38.83 -0.07
C HIS A 303 -22.86 -39.74 0.91
N TYR A 304 -23.24 -39.66 2.18
CA TYR A 304 -22.64 -40.44 3.25
C TYR A 304 -23.70 -40.99 4.19
N TYR A 305 -23.75 -42.31 4.30
CA TYR A 305 -24.70 -43.06 5.12
C TYR A 305 -23.99 -44.02 6.08
N ASN A 306 -22.94 -43.53 6.75
CA ASN A 306 -22.07 -44.30 7.66
C ASN A 306 -21.28 -45.45 7.00
N GLN A 307 -20.95 -45.29 5.70
CA GLN A 307 -19.99 -46.13 4.98
C GLN A 307 -18.53 -45.76 5.32
N GLN A 308 -17.55 -46.42 4.71
CA GLN A 308 -16.14 -46.02 4.86
C GLN A 308 -15.90 -44.58 4.37
N GLU A 309 -15.24 -43.76 5.19
CA GLU A 309 -14.97 -42.35 4.89
C GLU A 309 -13.88 -42.22 3.83
N ARG A 310 -14.14 -41.41 2.82
CA ARG A 310 -13.19 -41.12 1.73
C ARG A 310 -13.14 -39.63 1.46
N TRP A 311 -11.96 -39.15 1.14
CA TRP A 311 -11.79 -37.82 0.58
C TRP A 311 -12.39 -37.77 -0.82
N GLN A 312 -13.21 -36.75 -1.07
CA GLN A 312 -13.78 -36.49 -2.39
C GLN A 312 -13.36 -35.10 -2.85
N ALA A 313 -12.74 -35.04 -4.03
CA ALA A 313 -12.37 -33.79 -4.66
C ALA A 313 -13.63 -33.02 -5.13
N MET A 314 -13.64 -31.73 -4.84
CA MET A 314 -14.69 -30.78 -5.20
C MET A 314 -14.08 -29.51 -5.79
N ARG A 315 -14.89 -28.76 -6.53
CA ARG A 315 -14.48 -27.51 -7.17
C ARG A 315 -15.57 -26.47 -6.99
N TRP A 316 -15.18 -25.27 -6.60
CA TRP A 316 -16.10 -24.14 -6.51
C TRP A 316 -15.51 -22.90 -7.18
N PRO A 317 -16.26 -22.19 -8.05
CA PRO A 317 -17.53 -22.61 -8.67
C PRO A 317 -17.33 -23.72 -9.70
N ALA A 318 -18.37 -24.53 -9.95
CA ALA A 318 -18.36 -25.48 -11.05
C ALA A 318 -18.70 -24.81 -12.39
N ASN A 319 -17.95 -25.13 -13.46
CA ASN A 319 -18.07 -24.46 -14.77
C ASN A 319 -19.39 -24.75 -15.53
N LEU A 320 -20.20 -25.73 -15.09
CA LEU A 320 -21.33 -26.29 -15.86
C LEU A 320 -22.62 -26.50 -15.06
N ALA A 321 -22.76 -25.90 -13.87
CA ALA A 321 -23.98 -26.04 -13.09
C ALA A 321 -25.14 -25.25 -13.72
N GLN A 322 -26.19 -25.95 -14.18
CA GLN A 322 -27.44 -25.34 -14.65
C GLN A 322 -28.16 -24.60 -13.53
N GLU A 323 -28.09 -25.12 -12.30
CA GLU A 323 -28.63 -24.51 -11.09
C GLU A 323 -27.51 -24.43 -10.03
N PRO A 324 -26.73 -23.33 -10.00
CA PRO A 324 -25.68 -23.16 -9.00
C PRO A 324 -26.29 -23.01 -7.61
N GLY A 325 -25.64 -23.62 -6.62
CA GLY A 325 -26.16 -23.64 -5.26
C GLY A 325 -25.51 -24.69 -4.40
N THR A 326 -25.77 -24.61 -3.10
CA THR A 326 -25.30 -25.58 -2.12
C THR A 326 -26.44 -26.04 -1.24
N ARG A 327 -26.57 -27.36 -1.09
CA ARG A 327 -27.55 -27.99 -0.21
C ARG A 327 -26.86 -29.02 0.68
N LEU A 328 -27.14 -29.00 1.99
CA LEU A 328 -26.77 -30.06 2.92
C LEU A 328 -28.04 -30.62 3.53
N GLN A 329 -28.31 -31.88 3.26
CA GLN A 329 -29.44 -32.62 3.81
C GLN A 329 -28.95 -33.64 4.83
N TRP A 330 -29.76 -33.92 5.84
CA TRP A 330 -29.45 -34.97 6.80
C TRP A 330 -30.68 -35.68 7.33
N GLN A 331 -30.48 -36.93 7.73
CA GLN A 331 -31.47 -37.78 8.38
C GLN A 331 -30.91 -38.24 9.73
N ALA A 332 -31.74 -38.13 10.76
CA ALA A 332 -31.41 -38.58 12.11
C ALA A 332 -32.20 -39.82 12.46
N GLU A 333 -31.62 -40.70 13.28
CA GLU A 333 -32.24 -41.97 13.70
C GLU A 333 -33.62 -41.75 14.35
N ARG A 334 -33.75 -40.68 15.16
CA ARG A 334 -34.94 -40.40 15.98
C ARG A 334 -35.91 -39.40 15.33
N ALA A 335 -35.56 -38.79 14.21
CA ALA A 335 -36.39 -37.77 13.56
C ALA A 335 -36.72 -38.20 12.13
N GLY A 336 -38.00 -38.50 11.87
CA GLY A 336 -38.46 -39.02 10.58
C GLY A 336 -38.52 -38.02 9.41
N THR A 337 -37.96 -36.81 9.53
CA THR A 337 -37.99 -35.79 8.47
C THR A 337 -36.60 -35.27 8.13
N ASN A 338 -36.26 -35.33 6.84
CA ASN A 338 -35.01 -34.81 6.28
C ASN A 338 -34.99 -33.28 6.42
N LYS A 339 -34.08 -32.78 7.24
CA LYS A 339 -33.78 -31.35 7.31
C LYS A 339 -32.71 -31.00 6.29
N HIS A 340 -32.73 -29.75 5.84
CA HIS A 340 -31.72 -29.26 4.93
C HIS A 340 -31.37 -27.80 5.16
N TYR A 341 -30.12 -27.47 4.89
CA TYR A 341 -29.69 -26.11 4.57
C TYR A 341 -29.59 -26.00 3.06
N GLU A 342 -30.13 -24.93 2.49
CA GLU A 342 -30.06 -24.66 1.06
C GLU A 342 -29.78 -23.18 0.82
N PHE A 343 -28.78 -22.95 -0.03
CA PHE A 343 -28.41 -21.63 -0.52
C PHE A 343 -28.28 -21.71 -2.03
N GLY A 344 -29.21 -21.06 -2.73
CA GLY A 344 -29.12 -20.92 -4.17
C GLY A 344 -28.05 -19.91 -4.59
N GLY A 345 -27.68 -19.96 -5.87
CA GLY A 345 -26.75 -19.04 -6.48
C GLY A 345 -25.29 -19.50 -6.41
N ARG A 346 -24.44 -18.79 -7.16
CA ARG A 346 -23.00 -19.14 -7.29
C ARG A 346 -22.25 -19.02 -5.97
N TRP A 347 -22.77 -18.22 -5.04
CA TRP A 347 -22.19 -18.02 -3.72
C TRP A 347 -22.82 -18.90 -2.63
N GLY A 348 -23.68 -19.86 -3.02
CA GLY A 348 -24.32 -20.76 -2.06
C GLY A 348 -23.33 -21.50 -1.15
N TRP A 349 -22.18 -21.88 -1.70
CA TRP A 349 -21.12 -22.52 -0.92
C TRP A 349 -20.53 -21.60 0.15
N LEU A 350 -20.32 -20.33 -0.18
CA LEU A 350 -19.79 -19.37 0.79
C LEU A 350 -20.80 -19.06 1.89
N ARG A 351 -22.10 -18.93 1.55
CA ARG A 351 -23.18 -18.78 2.54
C ARG A 351 -23.29 -19.99 3.45
N MET A 352 -23.03 -21.19 2.91
CA MET A 352 -22.97 -22.41 3.69
C MET A 352 -21.80 -22.40 4.68
N LEU A 353 -20.61 -22.04 4.21
CA LEU A 353 -19.41 -21.94 5.04
C LEU A 353 -19.55 -20.88 6.13
N GLU A 354 -20.23 -19.77 5.85
CA GLU A 354 -20.54 -18.73 6.84
C GLU A 354 -21.38 -19.24 8.03
N ARG A 355 -22.23 -20.26 7.80
CA ARG A 355 -22.99 -20.91 8.88
C ARG A 355 -22.24 -22.03 9.58
N ALA A 356 -21.07 -22.43 9.07
CA ALA A 356 -20.25 -23.46 9.67
C ALA A 356 -19.42 -22.87 10.81
N GLN A 357 -19.25 -23.65 11.88
CA GLN A 357 -18.12 -23.46 12.78
C GLN A 357 -16.88 -24.05 12.11
N ILE A 358 -15.88 -23.20 11.87
CA ILE A 358 -14.65 -23.56 11.17
C ILE A 358 -13.51 -23.63 12.20
N GLU A 359 -12.93 -24.80 12.35
CA GLU A 359 -11.79 -25.04 13.26
C GLU A 359 -10.57 -25.45 12.43
N PRO A 360 -9.44 -24.70 12.48
CA PRO A 360 -8.22 -25.09 11.78
C PRO A 360 -7.56 -26.26 12.52
N LEU A 361 -7.34 -27.38 11.85
CA LEU A 361 -6.63 -28.54 12.40
C LEU A 361 -5.13 -28.47 12.07
N ASP A 362 -4.81 -28.08 10.84
CA ASP A 362 -3.45 -27.87 10.37
C ASP A 362 -3.42 -26.74 9.30
N SER A 363 -2.30 -26.58 8.57
CA SER A 363 -2.15 -25.53 7.57
C SER A 363 -3.07 -25.65 6.34
N ALA A 364 -3.60 -26.84 6.06
CA ALA A 364 -4.42 -27.14 4.88
C ALA A 364 -5.74 -27.84 5.21
N THR A 365 -5.94 -28.33 6.44
CA THR A 365 -7.10 -29.08 6.87
C THR A 365 -7.92 -28.30 7.90
N TYR A 366 -9.21 -28.18 7.63
CA TYR A 366 -10.19 -27.47 8.45
C TYR A 366 -11.35 -28.40 8.78
N GLN A 367 -11.81 -28.38 10.02
CA GLN A 367 -13.04 -29.04 10.42
C GLN A 367 -14.20 -28.06 10.31
N LEU A 368 -15.21 -28.45 9.53
CA LEU A 368 -16.46 -27.72 9.34
C LEU A 368 -17.55 -28.41 10.16
N THR A 369 -18.21 -27.67 11.03
CA THR A 369 -19.33 -28.17 11.84
C THR A 369 -20.56 -27.32 11.64
N TRP A 370 -21.63 -27.92 11.10
CA TRP A 370 -22.96 -27.30 11.03
C TRP A 370 -23.85 -27.85 12.13
N GLN A 371 -24.64 -27.00 12.78
CA GLN A 371 -25.58 -27.43 13.82
C GLN A 371 -26.91 -27.79 13.17
N GLY A 372 -27.26 -29.07 13.14
CA GLY A 372 -28.51 -29.59 12.57
C GLY A 372 -29.61 -29.67 13.60
N ILE A 373 -30.67 -28.86 13.45
CA ILE A 373 -31.81 -28.84 14.38
C ILE A 373 -33.03 -29.51 13.70
N PRO A 374 -33.60 -30.59 14.26
CA PRO A 374 -34.83 -31.24 13.77
C PRO A 374 -36.06 -30.34 13.91
N ASP A 375 -37.09 -30.59 13.11
CA ASP A 375 -38.38 -29.88 13.23
C ASP A 375 -39.22 -30.36 14.41
N THR A 376 -38.98 -31.57 14.91
CA THR A 376 -39.87 -32.23 15.85
C THR A 376 -39.51 -31.93 17.30
N ARG A 377 -40.44 -31.30 18.03
CA ARG A 377 -40.48 -31.42 19.50
C ARG A 377 -40.68 -32.90 19.86
N PRO A 378 -40.08 -33.40 20.96
CA PRO A 378 -40.34 -34.76 21.41
C PRO A 378 -41.82 -34.90 21.75
N ALA A 379 -42.49 -35.86 21.11
CA ALA A 379 -43.81 -36.31 21.53
C ALA A 379 -43.67 -36.95 22.92
N GLY A 380 -43.94 -36.19 23.98
CA GLY A 380 -43.78 -36.66 25.36
C GLY A 380 -43.91 -35.62 26.45
N LEU A 381 -43.82 -34.32 26.16
CA LEU A 381 -44.20 -33.28 27.11
C LEU A 381 -45.70 -32.99 26.95
N HIS A 382 -46.47 -33.49 27.92
CA HIS A 382 -47.90 -33.20 28.08
C HIS A 382 -48.08 -31.70 28.30
N ASP A 383 -48.62 -30.97 27.33
CA ASP A 383 -49.16 -29.63 27.55
C ASP A 383 -50.48 -29.79 28.33
N PRO A 384 -50.65 -29.20 29.54
CA PRO A 384 -51.96 -29.16 30.19
C PRO A 384 -52.91 -28.15 29.53
N ALA A 385 -52.59 -27.66 28.33
CA ALA A 385 -53.31 -26.59 27.65
C ALA A 385 -53.66 -26.98 26.20
N ALA A 386 -54.44 -28.06 26.06
CA ALA A 386 -55.38 -28.12 24.94
C ALA A 386 -56.55 -27.18 25.26
N SER A 387 -56.34 -25.87 25.09
CA SER A 387 -57.39 -24.85 25.26
C SER A 387 -57.66 -24.16 23.93
N ASP A 388 -58.89 -24.37 23.46
CA ASP A 388 -59.71 -23.61 22.52
C ASP A 388 -59.03 -22.86 21.35
N PRO A 389 -59.32 -23.23 20.08
CA PRO A 389 -58.79 -22.53 18.90
C PRO A 389 -59.30 -21.08 18.70
N ASP A 390 -60.26 -20.61 19.51
CA ASP A 390 -60.87 -19.26 19.42
C ASP A 390 -60.43 -18.28 20.52
N SER A 391 -59.45 -18.62 21.36
CA SER A 391 -59.02 -17.73 22.46
C SER A 391 -58.05 -16.63 22.01
N LEU A 392 -58.46 -15.36 22.13
CA LEU A 392 -57.69 -14.14 21.80
C LEU A 392 -56.68 -13.72 22.89
N THR A 393 -56.16 -14.65 23.69
CA THR A 393 -55.10 -14.34 24.67
C THR A 393 -53.70 -14.31 24.02
N PRO A 394 -52.77 -13.45 24.47
CA PRO A 394 -51.45 -13.32 23.87
C PRO A 394 -50.67 -14.64 23.94
N ARG A 395 -50.35 -15.18 22.75
CA ARG A 395 -49.58 -16.41 22.57
C ARG A 395 -48.17 -16.22 23.13
N ALA A 396 -47.79 -17.01 24.13
CA ALA A 396 -46.41 -17.02 24.63
C ALA A 396 -45.44 -17.33 23.48
N ALA A 397 -44.32 -16.59 23.42
CA ALA A 397 -43.30 -16.75 22.39
C ALA A 397 -42.81 -18.21 22.32
N LYS A 398 -42.63 -18.75 21.10
CA LYS A 398 -42.08 -20.09 20.86
C LYS A 398 -40.78 -20.25 21.65
N GLN A 399 -40.76 -21.15 22.63
CA GLN A 399 -39.52 -21.52 23.33
C GLN A 399 -38.54 -22.17 22.34
N PRO A 400 -37.23 -21.85 22.43
CA PRO A 400 -36.20 -22.49 21.62
C PRO A 400 -36.13 -24.00 21.92
N PRO A 401 -35.78 -24.84 20.93
CA PRO A 401 -35.70 -26.28 21.12
C PRO A 401 -34.64 -26.66 22.17
N PRO A 402 -34.84 -27.75 22.92
CA PRO A 402 -33.87 -28.25 23.90
C PRO A 402 -32.54 -28.64 23.22
N ALA A 403 -31.42 -28.38 23.89
CA ALA A 403 -30.06 -28.64 23.40
C ALA A 403 -29.79 -30.11 23.04
N ASP A 404 -30.61 -31.03 23.54
CA ASP A 404 -30.52 -32.48 23.35
C ASP A 404 -30.90 -32.95 21.93
N MET A 405 -31.27 -32.02 21.04
CA MET A 405 -31.68 -32.27 19.66
C MET A 405 -30.82 -31.52 18.64
N VAL A 406 -29.59 -31.15 18.97
CA VAL A 406 -28.66 -30.55 18.00
C VAL A 406 -27.69 -31.61 17.49
N TYR A 407 -27.75 -31.92 16.20
CA TYR A 407 -26.84 -32.87 15.56
C TYR A 407 -25.69 -32.12 14.88
N PRO A 408 -24.44 -32.27 15.37
CA PRO A 408 -23.29 -31.63 14.73
C PRO A 408 -22.95 -32.39 13.43
N LEU A 409 -23.21 -31.76 12.29
CA LEU A 409 -22.81 -32.26 10.97
C LEU A 409 -21.35 -31.89 10.75
N ARG A 410 -20.46 -32.87 10.89
CA ARG A 410 -19.00 -32.65 10.86
C ARG A 410 -18.39 -33.13 9.55
N TYR A 411 -17.54 -32.29 8.97
CA TYR A 411 -16.78 -32.59 7.76
C TYR A 411 -15.34 -32.08 7.94
N LEU A 412 -14.39 -32.78 7.33
CA LEU A 412 -13.05 -32.25 7.11
C LEU A 412 -12.97 -31.70 5.69
N MET A 413 -12.42 -30.50 5.56
CA MET A 413 -12.10 -29.89 4.28
C MET A 413 -10.59 -29.73 4.19
N ARG A 414 -9.99 -30.23 3.11
CA ARG A 414 -8.57 -30.09 2.81
C ARG A 414 -8.39 -29.20 1.59
N THR A 415 -7.58 -28.16 1.71
CA THR A 415 -7.36 -27.15 0.66
C THR A 415 -6.06 -27.44 -0.09
N GLU A 416 -6.04 -27.21 -1.41
CA GLU A 416 -4.81 -27.36 -2.21
C GLU A 416 -3.88 -26.15 -2.08
N VAL A 417 -4.47 -24.95 -1.93
CA VAL A 417 -3.75 -23.67 -1.86
C VAL A 417 -4.42 -22.77 -0.81
N GLY A 418 -3.61 -22.16 0.06
CA GLY A 418 -4.07 -21.23 1.08
C GLY A 418 -5.19 -21.81 1.95
N GLN A 419 -6.18 -20.98 2.28
CA GLN A 419 -7.38 -21.43 3.00
C GLN A 419 -8.50 -21.88 2.03
N GLY A 420 -8.18 -22.07 0.76
CA GLY A 420 -9.14 -22.45 -0.29
C GLY A 420 -10.34 -21.50 -0.32
N PRO A 421 -11.58 -22.03 -0.43
CA PRO A 421 -12.78 -21.19 -0.50
C PRO A 421 -13.06 -20.36 0.77
N LEU A 422 -12.42 -20.69 1.92
CA LEU A 422 -12.58 -19.92 3.15
C LEU A 422 -12.01 -18.50 3.04
N GLU A 423 -11.05 -18.26 2.13
CA GLU A 423 -10.47 -16.94 1.92
C GLU A 423 -11.51 -15.92 1.47
N MET A 424 -12.56 -16.38 0.79
CA MET A 424 -13.66 -15.54 0.32
C MET A 424 -14.49 -14.99 1.48
N LEU A 425 -14.44 -15.60 2.68
CA LEU A 425 -15.08 -15.05 3.88
C LEU A 425 -14.45 -13.72 4.29
N ALA A 426 -13.19 -13.44 3.92
CA ALA A 426 -12.57 -12.14 4.14
C ALA A 426 -13.20 -11.01 3.31
N LEU A 427 -14.05 -11.36 2.32
CA LEU A 427 -14.82 -10.38 1.54
C LEU A 427 -16.18 -10.03 2.18
N ARG A 428 -16.56 -10.69 3.29
CA ARG A 428 -17.74 -10.31 4.06
C ARG A 428 -17.57 -8.90 4.60
N ASP A 429 -18.57 -8.06 4.35
CA ASP A 429 -18.60 -6.64 4.72
C ASP A 429 -17.38 -5.85 4.22
N PHE A 430 -16.70 -6.35 3.18
CA PHE A 430 -15.53 -5.69 2.63
C PHE A 430 -15.93 -4.40 1.91
N VAL A 431 -15.35 -3.29 2.36
CA VAL A 431 -15.49 -1.98 1.74
C VAL A 431 -14.16 -1.54 1.18
N MET A 432 -14.13 -1.20 -0.11
CA MET A 432 -12.94 -0.65 -0.74
C MET A 432 -12.62 0.73 -0.14
N PRO A 433 -11.44 0.95 0.45
CA PRO A 433 -11.05 2.26 0.98
C PRO A 433 -11.07 3.32 -0.11
N SER A 434 -11.54 4.52 0.23
CA SER A 434 -11.67 5.63 -0.73
C SER A 434 -10.40 6.45 -0.91
N ARG A 435 -9.34 6.16 -0.15
CA ARG A 435 -8.07 6.91 -0.14
C ARG A 435 -6.88 5.96 -0.04
N ILE A 436 -5.76 6.35 -0.64
CA ILE A 436 -4.47 5.66 -0.63
C ILE A 436 -3.59 6.24 0.47
N PHE A 437 -3.54 7.57 0.56
CA PHE A 437 -2.70 8.30 1.51
C PHE A 437 -3.54 8.97 2.59
N MET A 438 -3.02 9.02 3.81
CA MET A 438 -3.59 9.82 4.88
C MET A 438 -3.25 11.29 4.64
N GLY A 439 -4.27 12.14 4.51
CA GLY A 439 -4.06 13.59 4.55
C GLY A 439 -3.59 13.99 5.95
N ARG A 440 -2.57 14.84 6.05
CA ARG A 440 -2.29 15.56 7.29
C ARG A 440 -3.47 16.49 7.54
N GLN A 441 -4.23 16.22 8.60
CA GLN A 441 -5.16 17.21 9.16
C GLN A 441 -4.38 18.34 9.81
#